data_AF-A0AAD0YNU8-F1
#
_entry.id   AF-A0AAD0YNU8-F1
#
_cell.length_a   1.000
_cell.length_b   1.000
_cell.length_c   1.000
_cell.angle_alpha   90.00
_cell.angle_beta   90.00
_cell.angle_gamma   90.00
#
_symmetry.space_group_name_H-M   'P 1'
#
loop_
_entity.id
_entity.type
_entity.pdbx_description
1 polymer ?
#
loop_
_entity_poly.entity_id
_entity_poly.type
_entity_poly.pdbx_seq_one_letter_code
_entity_poly.pdbx_strand_id
1 'polypeptide(L)'
;METKMLLKDESLWNRIQGFSLDASDTDFPFSKKLAKEENWSLDFTRKAIEEYKKFIYLCCILPKGASPSEIVDKVWHMHLIYTQNYWEEFCPNILKRSLHHHPSKGGGNEKLKHNNWFTETLKSYKDIFQSEAPQDIWMNGNTVGKAKTKWRIWKLVPFLALILLLTSCLGEVITTISSIFFSFLGVLIFGGTVATIANAKDKRDRNSGSGSDGSGCSGGSSCSGGGSSCGGGCGGGCGGCGG
;
A
#
# COMPACT_ATOMS: atom_id res chain seq x y z
N MET A 1 -25.13 27.13 -6.76
CA MET A 1 -24.11 27.86 -5.98
C MET A 1 -22.78 27.53 -6.60
N GLU A 2 -22.09 28.53 -7.15
CA GLU A 2 -20.78 28.36 -7.78
C GLU A 2 -19.73 28.34 -6.67
N THR A 3 -19.15 27.17 -6.41
CA THR A 3 -18.11 27.00 -5.39
C THR A 3 -16.83 27.68 -5.89
N LYS A 4 -16.54 28.88 -5.40
CA LYS A 4 -15.33 29.62 -5.76
C LYS A 4 -14.11 28.97 -5.10
N MET A 5 -13.28 28.29 -5.89
CA MET A 5 -12.02 27.69 -5.43
C MET A 5 -11.04 28.79 -4.97
N LEU A 6 -10.27 28.53 -3.91
CA LEU A 6 -9.21 29.41 -3.43
C LEU A 6 -7.86 28.95 -3.98
N LEU A 7 -7.70 29.05 -5.29
CA LEU A 7 -6.47 28.66 -5.98
C LEU A 7 -5.33 29.63 -5.63
N LYS A 8 -4.29 29.11 -4.96
CA LYS A 8 -3.05 29.86 -4.70
C LYS A 8 -2.27 30.21 -5.96
N ASP A 9 -2.32 29.37 -6.99
CA ASP A 9 -1.69 29.57 -8.30
C ASP A 9 -2.67 29.14 -9.42
N GLU A 10 -3.46 30.10 -9.91
CA GLU A 10 -4.42 29.86 -11.00
C GLU A 10 -3.73 29.49 -12.32
N SER A 11 -2.54 30.03 -12.60
CA SER A 11 -1.82 29.73 -13.84
C SER A 11 -1.41 28.25 -13.88
N LEU A 12 -0.85 27.75 -12.78
CA LEU A 12 -0.51 26.34 -12.65
C LEU A 12 -1.75 25.46 -12.77
N TRP A 13 -2.84 25.81 -12.08
CA TRP A 13 -4.09 25.05 -12.16
C TRP A 13 -4.62 24.95 -13.59
N ASN A 14 -4.66 26.07 -14.32
CA ASN A 14 -5.13 26.11 -15.70
C ASN A 14 -4.27 25.23 -16.63
N ARG A 15 -2.93 25.24 -16.45
CA ARG A 15 -2.04 24.35 -17.22
C ARG A 15 -2.31 22.87 -16.91
N ILE A 16 -2.44 22.51 -15.63
CA ILE A 16 -2.72 21.12 -15.22
C ILE A 16 -4.09 20.67 -15.75
N GLN A 17 -5.11 21.50 -15.64
CA GLN A 17 -6.46 21.20 -16.12
C GLN A 17 -6.51 21.03 -17.64
N GLY A 18 -5.85 21.92 -18.38
CA GLY A 18 -5.78 21.87 -19.84
C GLY A 18 -4.94 20.72 -20.41
N PHE A 19 -4.13 20.05 -19.59
CA PHE A 19 -3.34 18.91 -20.04
C PHE A 19 -4.20 17.65 -20.22
N SER A 20 -4.12 17.04 -21.40
CA SER A 20 -4.74 15.73 -21.69
C SER A 20 -3.70 14.63 -21.49
N LEU A 21 -4.07 13.61 -20.71
CA LEU A 21 -3.30 12.35 -20.62
C LEU A 21 -3.57 11.43 -21.81
N ASP A 22 -4.68 11.65 -22.51
CA ASP A 22 -5.07 10.88 -23.68
C ASP A 22 -4.44 11.52 -24.92
N ALA A 23 -3.58 10.75 -25.60
CA ALA A 23 -3.10 11.10 -26.93
C ALA A 23 -4.25 10.94 -27.96
N SER A 24 -4.37 11.89 -28.88
CA SER A 24 -5.48 11.95 -29.85
C SER A 24 -5.34 10.99 -31.03
N ASP A 25 -4.15 10.41 -31.22
CA ASP A 25 -3.75 9.60 -32.37
C ASP A 25 -3.66 8.09 -32.05
N THR A 26 -4.29 7.64 -30.96
CA THR A 26 -4.28 6.24 -30.53
C THR A 26 -5.67 5.67 -30.29
N ASP A 27 -5.89 4.44 -30.75
CA ASP A 27 -7.12 3.68 -30.50
C ASP A 27 -7.30 3.34 -29.01
N PHE A 28 -6.18 3.25 -28.28
CA PHE A 28 -6.12 2.84 -26.89
C PHE A 28 -5.36 3.85 -26.01
N PRO A 29 -5.99 5.00 -25.70
CA PRO A 29 -5.37 6.07 -24.91
C PRO A 29 -5.26 5.71 -23.43
N PHE A 30 -4.55 6.57 -22.69
CA PHE A 30 -4.25 6.41 -21.25
C PHE A 30 -5.47 6.03 -20.43
N SER A 31 -6.58 6.75 -20.58
CA SER A 31 -7.82 6.54 -19.83
C SER A 31 -8.45 5.16 -20.09
N LYS A 32 -8.44 4.68 -21.35
CA LYS A 32 -8.93 3.33 -21.68
C LYS A 32 -8.03 2.24 -21.10
N LYS A 33 -6.70 2.45 -21.15
CA LYS A 33 -5.74 1.52 -20.54
C LYS A 33 -5.92 1.43 -19.04
N LEU A 34 -5.97 2.57 -18.37
CA LEU A 34 -6.20 2.66 -16.93
C LEU A 34 -7.51 1.99 -16.52
N ALA A 35 -8.61 2.25 -17.24
CA ALA A 35 -9.89 1.62 -17.00
C ALA A 35 -9.82 0.09 -17.11
N LYS A 36 -9.11 -0.42 -18.12
CA LYS A 36 -8.94 -1.86 -18.35
C LYS A 36 -8.09 -2.52 -17.26
N GLU A 37 -6.96 -1.92 -16.90
CA GLU A 37 -6.01 -2.52 -15.94
C GLU A 37 -6.56 -2.51 -14.50
N GLU A 38 -7.26 -1.45 -14.11
CA GLU A 38 -7.87 -1.34 -12.79
C GLU A 38 -9.30 -1.89 -12.71
N ASN A 39 -9.84 -2.34 -13.84
CA ASN A 39 -11.23 -2.81 -13.97
C ASN A 39 -12.24 -1.75 -13.49
N TRP A 40 -12.06 -0.51 -13.96
CA TRP A 40 -12.92 0.63 -13.68
C TRP A 40 -13.86 0.91 -14.87
N SER A 41 -15.02 1.50 -14.58
CA SER A 41 -15.85 2.10 -15.62
C SER A 41 -15.17 3.35 -16.18
N LEU A 42 -15.45 3.71 -17.43
CA LEU A 42 -14.88 4.92 -18.04
C LEU A 42 -15.25 6.20 -17.25
N ASP A 43 -16.47 6.26 -16.71
CA ASP A 43 -16.89 7.39 -15.87
C ASP A 43 -16.09 7.48 -14.57
N PHE A 44 -15.86 6.35 -13.90
CA PHE A 44 -15.05 6.33 -12.68
C PHE A 44 -13.60 6.71 -12.97
N THR A 45 -13.03 6.18 -14.07
CA THR A 45 -11.67 6.53 -14.50
C THR A 45 -11.51 8.02 -14.78
N ARG A 46 -12.49 8.65 -15.45
CA ARG A 46 -12.48 10.09 -15.68
C ARG A 46 -12.49 10.88 -14.37
N LYS A 47 -13.33 10.49 -13.39
CA LYS A 47 -13.35 11.12 -12.06
C LYS A 47 -12.01 10.94 -11.33
N ALA A 48 -11.42 9.74 -11.37
CA ALA A 48 -10.12 9.47 -10.77
C ALA A 48 -8.99 10.31 -11.39
N ILE A 49 -9.02 10.54 -12.71
CA ILE A 49 -8.08 11.43 -13.42
C ILE A 49 -8.24 12.89 -12.97
N GLU A 50 -9.47 13.37 -12.77
CA GLU A 50 -9.68 14.73 -12.25
C GLU A 50 -9.16 14.90 -10.82
N GLU A 51 -9.37 13.92 -9.95
CA GLU A 51 -8.82 13.93 -8.60
C GLU A 51 -7.29 13.80 -8.59
N TYR A 52 -6.71 13.08 -9.55
CA TYR A 52 -5.27 13.06 -9.79
C TYR A 52 -4.72 14.45 -10.15
N LYS A 53 -5.37 15.19 -11.04
CA LYS A 53 -4.98 16.58 -11.36
C LYS A 53 -5.00 17.49 -10.13
N LYS A 54 -6.04 17.37 -9.29
CA LYS A 54 -6.13 18.11 -8.01
C LYS A 54 -4.99 17.74 -7.07
N PHE A 55 -4.69 16.45 -6.94
CA PHE A 55 -3.57 15.97 -6.14
C PHE A 55 -2.22 16.53 -6.63
N ILE A 56 -1.96 16.53 -7.94
CA ILE A 56 -0.73 17.10 -8.51
C ILE A 56 -0.63 18.61 -8.23
N TYR A 57 -1.74 19.33 -8.30
CA TYR A 57 -1.77 20.73 -7.91
C TYR A 57 -1.37 20.91 -6.44
N LEU A 58 -1.95 20.12 -5.52
CA LEU A 58 -1.57 20.13 -4.10
C LEU A 58 -0.08 19.82 -3.90
N CYS A 59 0.48 18.84 -4.59
CA CYS A 59 1.91 18.54 -4.57
C CYS A 59 2.79 19.76 -4.85
N CYS A 60 2.36 20.61 -5.78
CA CYS A 60 3.16 21.73 -6.25
C CYS A 60 3.08 22.95 -5.31
N ILE A 61 1.93 23.18 -4.67
CA ILE A 61 1.68 24.39 -3.87
C ILE A 61 1.87 24.19 -2.36
N LEU A 62 1.88 22.93 -1.89
CA LEU A 62 2.09 22.64 -0.47
C LEU A 62 3.60 22.48 -0.19
N PRO A 63 4.15 23.14 0.84
CA PRO A 63 5.57 23.05 1.17
C PRO A 63 6.08 21.62 1.45
N LYS A 64 5.22 20.78 2.04
CA LYS A 64 5.51 19.36 2.34
C LYS A 64 4.95 18.41 1.28
N GLY A 65 4.47 18.97 0.16
CA GLY A 65 3.66 18.27 -0.84
C GLY A 65 2.43 17.58 -0.24
N ALA A 66 2.06 16.44 -0.81
CA ALA A 66 0.78 15.78 -0.56
C ALA A 66 0.90 14.25 -0.64
N SER A 67 -0.05 13.57 0.00
CA SER A 67 -0.22 12.13 -0.04
C SER A 67 -1.53 11.77 -0.76
N PRO A 68 -1.51 10.99 -1.85
CA PRO A 68 -2.70 10.58 -2.58
C PRO A 68 -3.49 9.50 -1.82
N SER A 69 -4.73 9.26 -2.24
CA SER A 69 -5.44 8.02 -1.92
C SER A 69 -4.94 6.86 -2.78
N GLU A 70 -5.29 5.62 -2.45
CA GLU A 70 -4.93 4.45 -3.27
C GLU A 70 -5.36 4.60 -4.74
N ILE A 71 -6.55 5.13 -4.99
CA ILE A 71 -7.09 5.29 -6.34
C ILE A 71 -6.30 6.37 -7.10
N VAL A 72 -6.02 7.50 -6.46
CA VAL A 72 -5.23 8.58 -7.08
C VAL A 72 -3.78 8.13 -7.34
N ASP A 73 -3.20 7.37 -6.41
CA ASP A 73 -1.84 6.81 -6.54
C ASP A 73 -1.73 5.85 -7.72
N LYS A 74 -2.78 5.05 -8.02
CA LYS A 74 -2.82 4.20 -9.21
C LYS A 74 -2.78 5.01 -10.52
N VAL A 75 -3.52 6.12 -10.59
CA VAL A 75 -3.45 7.03 -11.75
C VAL A 75 -2.03 7.60 -11.88
N TRP A 76 -1.44 8.03 -10.77
CA TRP A 76 -0.10 8.61 -10.77
C TRP A 76 0.97 7.59 -11.18
N HIS A 77 0.91 6.37 -10.66
CA HIS A 77 1.80 5.28 -11.04
C HIS A 77 1.71 4.96 -12.54
N MET A 78 0.50 4.91 -13.10
CA MET A 78 0.33 4.74 -14.54
C MET A 78 0.97 5.92 -15.30
N HIS A 79 0.78 7.16 -14.86
CA HIS A 79 1.37 8.31 -15.55
C HIS A 79 2.90 8.29 -15.49
N LEU A 80 3.49 7.87 -14.38
CA LEU A 80 4.95 7.75 -14.23
C LEU A 80 5.58 6.78 -15.24
N ILE A 81 4.88 5.72 -15.66
CA ILE A 81 5.38 4.76 -16.66
C ILE A 81 5.20 5.26 -18.10
N TYR A 82 4.39 6.29 -18.35
CA TYR A 82 4.35 7.00 -19.62
C TYR A 82 5.50 8.02 -19.65
N THR A 83 6.73 7.52 -19.66
CA THR A 83 7.92 8.30 -19.30
C THR A 83 8.12 9.56 -20.14
N GLN A 84 7.89 9.52 -21.45
CA GLN A 84 7.98 10.72 -22.31
C GLN A 84 6.89 11.75 -21.94
N ASN A 85 5.64 11.31 -21.87
CA ASN A 85 4.53 12.19 -21.50
C ASN A 85 4.71 12.78 -20.09
N TYR A 86 5.23 12.02 -19.13
CA TYR A 86 5.46 12.51 -17.76
C TYR A 86 6.71 13.42 -17.66
N TRP A 87 7.87 12.92 -18.09
CA TRP A 87 9.16 13.58 -17.84
C TRP A 87 9.54 14.62 -18.88
N GLU A 88 9.11 14.46 -20.13
CA GLU A 88 9.49 15.34 -21.24
C GLU A 88 8.39 16.35 -21.58
N GLU A 89 7.12 16.01 -21.30
CA GLU A 89 5.99 16.92 -21.54
C GLU A 89 5.42 17.52 -20.25
N PHE A 90 4.89 16.69 -19.35
CA PHE A 90 4.12 17.15 -18.20
C PHE A 90 4.98 17.92 -17.19
N CYS A 91 6.08 17.35 -16.71
CA CYS A 91 6.95 17.99 -15.72
C CYS A 91 7.54 19.33 -16.23
N PRO A 92 8.24 19.41 -17.38
CA PRO A 92 8.89 20.64 -17.80
C PRO A 92 7.91 21.67 -18.39
N ASN A 93 6.90 21.26 -19.15
CA ASN A 93 6.05 22.21 -19.88
C ASN A 93 4.79 22.60 -19.09
N ILE A 94 4.23 21.67 -18.30
CA ILE A 94 3.00 21.91 -17.54
C ILE A 94 3.33 22.33 -16.10
N LEU A 95 4.12 21.53 -15.38
CA LEU A 95 4.47 21.83 -13.99
C LEU A 95 5.61 22.86 -13.87
N LYS A 96 6.46 22.97 -14.89
CA LYS A 96 7.72 23.75 -14.88
C LYS A 96 8.66 23.34 -13.74
N ARG A 97 8.57 22.10 -13.29
CA ARG A 97 9.40 21.50 -12.24
C ARG A 97 9.33 19.98 -12.31
N SER A 98 10.38 19.32 -11.84
CA SER A 98 10.36 17.88 -11.61
C SER A 98 9.44 17.54 -10.43
N LEU A 99 8.69 16.46 -10.56
CA LEU A 99 7.86 15.91 -9.50
C LEU A 99 8.16 14.42 -9.34
N HIS A 100 8.82 14.05 -8.25
CA HIS A 100 9.21 12.68 -7.99
C HIS A 100 8.22 11.98 -7.06
N HIS A 101 7.96 10.70 -7.35
CA HIS A 101 7.23 9.81 -6.45
C HIS A 101 8.20 9.18 -5.44
N HIS A 102 7.80 9.18 -4.18
CA HIS A 102 8.57 8.58 -3.09
C HIS A 102 7.78 7.42 -2.49
N PRO A 103 8.22 6.16 -2.69
CA PRO A 103 7.54 5.00 -2.14
C PRO A 103 7.71 4.93 -0.60
N SER A 104 6.72 4.35 0.07
CA SER A 104 6.82 4.08 1.51
C SER A 104 7.88 3.01 1.78
N LYS A 105 8.64 3.17 2.88
CA LYS A 105 9.56 2.16 3.37
C LYS A 105 8.86 0.99 4.08
N GLY A 106 7.55 1.10 4.32
CA GLY A 106 6.75 0.11 5.04
C GLY A 106 6.98 0.11 6.55
N GLY A 107 6.16 -0.68 7.26
CA GLY A 107 6.20 -0.78 8.73
C GLY A 107 5.19 0.12 9.45
N GLY A 108 4.99 -0.14 10.76
CA GLY A 108 3.96 0.54 11.57
C GLY A 108 4.17 2.05 11.71
N ASN A 109 5.41 2.49 11.93
CA ASN A 109 5.74 3.91 12.07
C ASN A 109 5.51 4.68 10.76
N GLU A 110 5.92 4.11 9.63
CA GLU A 110 5.67 4.71 8.31
C GLU A 110 4.17 4.77 7.99
N LYS A 111 3.40 3.75 8.37
CA LYS A 111 1.95 3.76 8.23
C LYS A 111 1.30 4.91 9.01
N LEU A 112 1.72 5.14 10.26
CA LEU A 112 1.21 6.25 11.08
C LEU A 112 1.57 7.61 10.46
N LYS A 113 2.84 7.78 10.04
CA LYS A 113 3.30 8.99 9.35
C LYS A 113 2.49 9.25 8.08
N HIS A 114 2.28 8.22 7.26
CA HIS A 114 1.50 8.31 6.03
C HIS A 114 0.04 8.66 6.30
N ASN A 115 -0.60 8.04 7.29
CA ASN A 115 -1.98 8.36 7.67
C ASN A 115 -2.14 9.83 8.10
N ASN A 116 -1.18 10.35 8.87
CA ASN A 116 -1.17 11.77 9.26
C ASN A 116 -1.00 12.67 8.03
N TRP A 117 -0.08 12.34 7.13
CA TRP A 117 0.15 13.11 5.90
C TRP A 117 -1.06 13.10 4.95
N PHE A 118 -1.73 11.95 4.83
CA PHE A 118 -2.97 11.81 4.10
C PHE A 118 -4.09 12.66 4.71
N THR A 119 -4.22 12.68 6.04
CA THR A 119 -5.18 13.52 6.75
C THR A 119 -4.94 15.01 6.49
N GLU A 120 -3.67 15.46 6.55
CA GLU A 120 -3.31 16.84 6.21
C GLU A 120 -3.56 17.17 4.74
N THR A 121 -3.41 16.19 3.84
CA THR A 121 -3.73 16.36 2.41
C THR A 121 -5.23 16.61 2.22
N LEU A 122 -6.10 15.83 2.87
CA LEU A 122 -7.55 16.01 2.78
C LEU A 122 -8.01 17.35 3.36
N LYS A 123 -7.38 17.79 4.46
CA LYS A 123 -7.64 19.13 5.02
C LYS A 123 -7.27 20.22 4.02
N SER A 124 -6.06 20.14 3.46
CA SER A 124 -5.58 21.09 2.45
C SER A 124 -6.47 21.08 1.20
N TYR A 125 -6.90 19.90 0.76
CA TYR A 125 -7.84 19.73 -0.35
C TYR A 125 -9.10 20.54 -0.09
N LYS A 126 -9.73 20.37 1.08
CA LYS A 126 -10.96 21.09 1.44
C LYS A 126 -10.75 22.60 1.46
N ASP A 127 -9.65 23.06 2.05
CA ASP A 127 -9.33 24.49 2.17
C ASP A 127 -9.07 25.14 0.79
N ILE A 128 -8.51 24.40 -0.16
CA ILE A 128 -8.14 24.94 -1.48
C ILE A 128 -9.30 24.83 -2.46
N PHE A 129 -9.93 23.66 -2.56
CA PHE A 129 -11.01 23.39 -3.51
C PHE A 129 -12.40 23.77 -2.98
N GLN A 130 -12.49 24.22 -1.73
CA GLN A 130 -13.75 24.62 -1.07
C GLN A 130 -14.84 23.55 -1.17
N SER A 131 -14.43 22.28 -1.22
CA SER A 131 -15.29 21.11 -1.42
C SER A 131 -14.69 19.88 -0.73
N GLU A 132 -15.56 18.97 -0.31
CA GLU A 132 -15.12 17.69 0.23
C GLU A 132 -14.56 16.81 -0.88
N ALA A 133 -13.49 16.07 -0.57
CA ALA A 133 -12.92 15.10 -1.49
C ALA A 133 -13.92 13.95 -1.73
N PRO A 134 -14.16 13.52 -2.99
CA PRO A 134 -15.10 12.45 -3.29
C PRO A 134 -14.77 11.17 -2.52
N GLN A 135 -15.72 10.68 -1.73
CA GLN A 135 -15.52 9.53 -0.83
C GLN A 135 -15.13 8.26 -1.59
N ASP A 136 -15.71 8.05 -2.77
CA ASP A 136 -15.46 6.91 -3.64
C ASP A 136 -14.03 6.87 -4.19
N ILE A 137 -13.35 8.02 -4.27
CA ILE A 137 -11.97 8.13 -4.75
C ILE A 137 -10.97 8.24 -3.60
N TRP A 138 -11.30 9.00 -2.56
CA TRP A 138 -10.34 9.33 -1.51
C TRP A 138 -10.40 8.42 -0.29
N MET A 139 -11.55 7.81 0.04
CA MET A 139 -11.72 7.08 1.30
C MET A 139 -11.75 5.55 1.15
N ASN A 140 -11.77 5.04 -0.09
CA ASN A 140 -12.01 3.61 -0.37
C ASN A 140 -10.84 2.65 -0.10
N GLY A 141 -9.72 3.12 0.45
CA GLY A 141 -8.54 2.30 0.76
C GLY A 141 -8.75 1.19 1.82
N ASN A 142 -9.95 1.06 2.39
CA ASN A 142 -10.30 0.01 3.37
C ASN A 142 -11.27 -1.07 2.86
N THR A 143 -11.89 -0.92 1.68
CA THR A 143 -13.01 -1.79 1.26
C THR A 143 -12.74 -2.64 0.01
N VAL A 144 -11.85 -2.23 -0.89
CA VAL A 144 -11.69 -2.86 -2.22
C VAL A 144 -10.83 -4.14 -2.18
N GLY A 145 -10.05 -4.37 -1.12
CA GLY A 145 -9.17 -5.54 -0.98
C GLY A 145 -9.85 -6.89 -0.68
N LYS A 146 -11.17 -6.94 -0.39
CA LYS A 146 -11.83 -8.18 0.08
C LYS A 146 -12.50 -9.02 -1.01
N ALA A 147 -12.65 -8.51 -2.23
CA ALA A 147 -13.32 -9.23 -3.31
C ALA A 147 -12.42 -10.28 -4.02
N LYS A 148 -11.10 -10.08 -4.04
CA LYS A 148 -10.16 -10.97 -4.76
C LYS A 148 -9.86 -12.29 -4.03
N THR A 149 -10.14 -12.38 -2.72
CA THR A 149 -9.87 -13.58 -1.93
C THR A 149 -10.89 -14.70 -2.16
N LYS A 150 -12.17 -14.36 -2.43
CA LYS A 150 -13.21 -15.38 -2.64
C LYS A 150 -12.96 -16.17 -3.93
N TRP A 151 -12.69 -15.53 -5.07
CA TRP A 151 -12.56 -16.25 -6.35
C TRP A 151 -11.40 -17.27 -6.41
N ARG A 152 -10.32 -17.04 -5.64
CA ARG A 152 -9.17 -17.96 -5.56
C ARG A 152 -9.49 -19.23 -4.75
N ILE A 153 -10.35 -19.13 -3.74
CA ILE A 153 -10.81 -20.27 -2.93
C ILE A 153 -11.72 -21.19 -3.76
N TRP A 154 -12.61 -20.64 -4.59
CA TRP A 154 -13.54 -21.44 -5.41
C TRP A 154 -12.85 -22.24 -6.51
N LYS A 155 -11.66 -21.81 -6.97
CA LYS A 155 -10.82 -22.60 -7.89
C LYS A 155 -10.14 -23.81 -7.24
N LEU A 156 -9.98 -23.81 -5.91
CA LEU A 156 -9.40 -24.94 -5.16
C LEU A 156 -10.47 -25.96 -4.73
N VAL A 157 -11.75 -25.60 -4.72
CA VAL A 157 -12.87 -26.49 -4.38
C VAL A 157 -12.93 -27.77 -5.24
N PRO A 158 -12.82 -27.73 -6.58
CA PRO A 158 -12.83 -28.96 -7.38
C PRO A 158 -11.57 -29.81 -7.15
N PHE A 159 -10.42 -29.18 -6.86
CA PHE A 159 -9.17 -29.88 -6.57
C PHE A 159 -9.21 -30.56 -5.19
N LEU A 160 -9.78 -29.90 -4.18
CA LEU A 160 -9.99 -30.44 -2.84
C LEU A 160 -11.04 -31.56 -2.84
N ALA A 161 -12.13 -31.40 -3.62
CA ALA A 161 -13.15 -32.43 -3.78
C ALA A 161 -12.60 -33.70 -4.48
N LEU A 162 -11.73 -33.53 -5.48
CA LEU A 162 -11.05 -34.64 -6.15
C LEU A 162 -10.07 -35.36 -5.20
N ILE A 163 -9.31 -34.61 -4.39
CA ILE A 163 -8.45 -35.18 -3.35
C ILE A 163 -9.29 -35.98 -2.33
N LEU A 164 -10.39 -35.42 -1.82
CA LEU A 164 -11.30 -36.09 -0.89
C LEU A 164 -11.90 -37.39 -1.48
N LEU A 165 -12.29 -37.37 -2.75
CA LEU A 165 -12.79 -38.56 -3.46
C LEU A 165 -11.71 -39.66 -3.60
N LEU A 166 -10.44 -39.28 -3.82
CA LEU A 166 -9.33 -40.22 -3.92
C LEU A 166 -8.92 -40.79 -2.54
N THR A 167 -9.14 -40.06 -1.44
CA THR A 167 -8.81 -40.55 -0.09
C THR A 167 -9.73 -41.66 0.42
N SER A 168 -10.95 -41.80 -0.13
CA SER A 168 -11.86 -42.89 0.24
C SER A 168 -11.37 -44.28 -0.19
N CYS A 169 -10.37 -44.37 -1.08
CA CYS A 169 -9.81 -45.65 -1.51
C CYS A 169 -8.62 -46.13 -0.66
N LEU A 170 -8.08 -45.30 0.25
CA LEU A 170 -6.90 -45.61 1.10
C LEU A 170 -7.16 -45.28 2.59
N GLY A 171 -8.38 -45.50 3.08
CA GLY A 171 -8.84 -45.05 4.41
C GLY A 171 -8.02 -45.53 5.61
N GLU A 172 -7.37 -46.70 5.53
CA GLU A 172 -6.57 -47.25 6.64
C GLU A 172 -5.17 -46.61 6.76
N VAL A 173 -4.61 -46.11 5.66
CA VAL A 173 -3.27 -45.52 5.66
C VAL A 173 -3.30 -44.06 6.11
N ILE A 174 -4.36 -43.33 5.77
CA ILE A 174 -4.47 -41.90 6.12
C ILE A 174 -4.81 -41.72 7.59
N THR A 175 -5.64 -42.60 8.17
CA THR A 175 -5.98 -42.56 9.60
C THR A 175 -4.77 -42.87 10.48
N THR A 176 -3.91 -43.80 10.06
CA THR A 176 -2.66 -44.14 10.77
C THR A 176 -1.59 -43.06 10.63
N ILE A 177 -1.41 -42.45 9.46
CA ILE A 177 -0.46 -41.34 9.29
C ILE A 177 -0.94 -40.09 10.04
N SER A 178 -2.25 -39.81 10.00
CA SER A 178 -2.83 -38.67 10.72
C SER A 178 -2.72 -38.84 12.22
N SER A 179 -2.97 -40.04 12.75
CA SER A 179 -2.82 -40.30 14.20
C SER A 179 -1.38 -40.14 14.65
N ILE A 180 -0.41 -40.65 13.88
CA ILE A 180 1.02 -40.47 14.16
C ILE A 180 1.39 -38.98 14.15
N PHE A 181 0.92 -38.22 13.15
CA PHE A 181 1.22 -36.79 13.04
C PHE A 181 0.64 -35.98 14.21
N PHE A 182 -0.60 -36.24 14.62
CA PHE A 182 -1.21 -35.57 15.77
C PHE A 182 -0.56 -35.96 17.10
N SER A 183 -0.10 -37.21 17.24
CA SER A 183 0.68 -37.64 18.41
C SER A 183 2.03 -36.92 18.48
N PHE A 184 2.75 -36.78 17.37
CA PHE A 184 4.02 -36.02 17.34
C PHE A 184 3.81 -34.53 17.62
N LEU A 185 2.75 -33.93 17.06
CA LEU A 185 2.43 -32.53 17.31
C LEU A 185 2.05 -32.31 18.79
N GLY A 186 1.31 -33.23 19.39
CA GLY A 186 0.99 -33.21 20.82
C GLY A 186 2.23 -33.27 21.72
N VAL A 187 3.21 -34.12 21.38
CA VAL A 187 4.49 -34.23 22.13
C VAL A 187 5.31 -32.95 21.99
N LEU A 188 5.36 -32.33 20.82
CA LEU A 188 6.09 -31.06 20.62
C LEU A 188 5.45 -29.90 21.38
N ILE A 189 4.11 -29.82 21.40
CA ILE A 189 3.39 -28.80 22.16
C ILE A 189 3.60 -29.03 23.66
N PHE A 190 3.45 -30.27 24.13
CA PHE A 190 3.63 -30.61 25.55
C PHE A 190 5.07 -30.34 26.00
N GLY A 191 6.07 -30.79 25.24
CA GLY A 191 7.49 -30.50 25.49
C GLY A 191 7.80 -29.00 25.47
N GLY A 192 7.21 -28.26 24.53
CA GLY A 192 7.33 -26.80 24.46
C GLY A 192 6.73 -26.10 25.69
N THR A 193 5.58 -26.54 26.17
CA THR A 193 4.96 -25.99 27.39
C THR A 193 5.73 -26.32 28.66
N VAL A 194 6.32 -27.52 28.76
CA VAL A 194 7.17 -27.89 29.90
C VAL A 194 8.49 -27.09 29.88
N ALA A 195 9.08 -26.88 28.69
CA ALA A 195 10.30 -26.09 28.53
C ALA A 195 10.10 -24.60 28.84
N THR A 196 8.92 -24.03 28.55
CA THR A 196 8.61 -22.64 28.93
C THR A 196 8.35 -22.49 30.43
N ILE A 197 7.69 -23.47 31.06
CA ILE A 197 7.51 -23.49 32.53
C ILE A 197 8.85 -23.68 33.26
N ALA A 198 9.73 -24.55 32.76
CA ALA A 198 11.07 -24.74 33.31
C ALA A 198 11.94 -23.48 33.19
N ASN A 199 11.93 -22.80 32.04
CA ASN A 199 12.62 -21.52 31.84
C ASN A 199 12.03 -20.39 32.72
N ALA A 200 10.73 -20.40 32.99
CA ALA A 200 10.09 -19.43 33.88
C ALA A 200 10.50 -19.64 35.35
N LYS A 201 10.76 -20.89 35.75
CA LYS A 201 11.27 -21.22 37.09
C LYS A 201 12.74 -20.81 37.26
N ASP A 202 13.58 -21.06 36.25
CA ASP A 202 15.01 -20.66 36.26
C ASP A 202 15.20 -19.14 36.28
N LYS A 203 14.31 -18.37 35.62
CA LYS A 203 14.29 -16.90 35.71
C LYS A 203 13.85 -16.36 37.07
N ARG A 204 13.07 -17.12 37.85
CA ARG A 204 12.58 -16.71 39.17
C ARG A 204 13.65 -16.90 40.25
N ASP A 205 14.47 -17.94 40.12
CA ASP A 205 15.59 -18.21 41.03
C ASP A 205 16.81 -17.30 40.79
N ARG A 206 16.95 -16.71 39.58
CA ARG A 206 18.01 -15.71 39.31
C ARG A 206 17.67 -14.29 39.76
N ASN A 207 16.41 -13.97 40.06
CA ASN A 207 15.99 -12.60 40.40
C ASN A 207 15.95 -12.31 41.92
N SER A 208 16.43 -13.24 42.75
CA SER A 208 16.52 -13.10 44.21
C SER A 208 17.93 -12.80 44.74
N GLY A 209 18.92 -12.56 43.86
CA GLY A 209 20.30 -12.26 44.24
C GLY A 209 20.89 -11.03 43.56
N SER A 210 21.06 -9.94 44.34
CA SER A 210 21.87 -8.72 44.08
C SER A 210 21.45 -7.84 42.87
N GLY A 211 21.35 -6.51 42.94
CA GLY A 211 21.97 -5.55 43.82
C GLY A 211 22.96 -4.67 43.03
N SER A 212 22.63 -3.37 42.92
CA SER A 212 23.50 -2.21 42.65
C SER A 212 24.11 -1.93 41.24
N ASP A 213 23.79 -0.71 40.79
CA ASP A 213 24.64 0.37 40.24
C ASP A 213 25.08 0.41 38.76
N GLY A 214 25.00 1.62 38.19
CA GLY A 214 26.04 2.14 37.29
C GLY A 214 25.64 2.63 35.90
N SER A 215 25.35 3.93 35.81
CA SER A 215 25.54 4.88 34.70
C SER A 215 26.47 4.53 33.51
N GLY A 216 26.17 5.07 32.31
CA GLY A 216 27.20 5.51 31.36
C GLY A 216 26.90 5.40 29.86
N CYS A 217 27.12 6.49 29.14
CA CYS A 217 26.78 6.75 27.74
C CYS A 217 27.71 6.13 26.66
N SER A 218 27.26 6.30 25.41
CA SER A 218 28.00 6.61 24.16
C SER A 218 28.43 5.50 23.18
N GLY A 219 27.84 5.58 21.97
CA GLY A 219 28.54 5.84 20.69
C GLY A 219 29.31 4.71 20.00
N GLY A 220 28.96 4.42 18.74
CA GLY A 220 29.89 3.74 17.81
C GLY A 220 29.22 2.91 16.72
N SER A 221 29.22 3.45 15.50
CA SER A 221 28.75 2.88 14.23
C SER A 221 29.52 1.64 13.78
N SER A 222 28.88 0.73 13.02
CA SER A 222 29.43 0.20 11.76
C SER A 222 28.45 -0.69 10.99
N CYS A 223 28.55 -0.56 9.68
CA CYS A 223 27.84 -1.23 8.60
C CYS A 223 28.32 -2.67 8.37
N SER A 224 27.47 -3.51 7.78
CA SER A 224 27.85 -4.49 6.75
C SER A 224 26.60 -5.04 6.06
N GLY A 225 26.66 -5.08 4.73
CA GLY A 225 25.56 -5.43 3.86
C GLY A 225 25.32 -6.94 3.71
N GLY A 226 24.23 -7.24 3.02
CA GLY A 226 23.87 -8.56 2.54
C GLY A 226 22.63 -8.44 1.67
N GLY A 227 22.83 -8.33 0.36
CA GLY A 227 21.74 -8.40 -0.61
C GLY A 227 21.18 -9.81 -0.68
N SER A 228 19.86 -9.92 -0.87
CA SER A 228 19.22 -11.11 -1.43
C SER A 228 17.86 -10.70 -2.00
N SER A 229 17.73 -10.93 -3.31
CA SER A 229 16.49 -10.85 -4.07
C SER A 229 15.58 -12.02 -3.71
N CYS A 230 14.30 -11.75 -3.44
CA CYS A 230 13.21 -12.65 -3.79
C CYS A 230 11.88 -11.88 -3.82
N GLY A 231 11.15 -12.05 -4.93
CA GLY A 231 9.86 -11.41 -5.18
C GLY A 231 8.80 -11.83 -4.17
N GLY A 232 8.01 -10.86 -3.73
CA GLY A 232 6.86 -11.05 -2.87
C GLY A 232 5.90 -9.87 -3.03
N GLY A 233 4.62 -10.17 -3.25
CA GLY A 233 3.60 -9.24 -3.72
C GLY A 233 3.57 -7.88 -3.01
N CYS A 234 3.43 -6.83 -3.81
CA CYS A 234 3.31 -5.45 -3.39
C CYS A 234 2.08 -5.26 -2.48
N GLY A 235 2.27 -5.36 -1.17
CA GLY A 235 1.45 -4.64 -0.19
C GLY A 235 1.84 -3.17 -0.26
N GLY A 236 1.50 -2.50 -1.36
CA GLY A 236 1.89 -1.13 -1.65
C GLY A 236 1.21 -0.17 -0.69
N GLY A 237 1.97 0.37 0.27
CA GLY A 237 1.57 1.61 0.92
C GLY A 237 1.59 2.73 -0.12
N CYS A 238 0.58 3.59 -0.11
CA CYS A 238 0.52 4.70 -1.06
C CYS A 238 1.75 5.61 -0.87
N GLY A 239 2.33 6.08 -1.98
CA GLY A 239 3.50 6.98 -1.96
C GLY A 239 3.11 8.43 -1.67
N GLY A 240 4.00 9.37 -1.98
CA GLY A 240 3.71 10.80 -1.91
C GLY A 240 4.73 11.65 -2.65
N CYS A 241 4.41 12.92 -2.83
CA CYS A 241 5.31 13.94 -3.37
C CYS A 241 5.81 14.81 -2.21
N GLY A 242 7.12 14.91 -1.97
CA GLY A 242 7.65 15.78 -0.93
C GLY A 242 8.96 15.27 -0.35
N GLY A 243 9.97 16.14 -0.32
CA GLY A 243 11.24 15.98 0.38
C GLY A 243 11.30 16.89 1.58
#